data_AF-A0AAN8JQJ0-F1
#
_entry.id   AF-A0AAN8JQJ0-F1
#
_cell.length_a   1.000
_cell.length_b   1.000
_cell.length_c   1.000
_cell.angle_alpha   90.00
_cell.angle_beta   90.00
_cell.angle_gamma   90.00
#
_symmetry.space_group_name_H-M   'P 1'
#
loop_
_entity.id
_entity.type
_entity.pdbx_description
1 polymer ?
#
loop_
_entity_poly.entity_id
_entity_poly.type
_entity_poly.pdbx_seq_one_letter_code
_entity_poly.pdbx_strand_id
1 'polypeptide(L)'
;MEYILILQLVFIPISMAKYSADGCEWGWVSYRDHCYYFGAKMTVFTEAVVDCDKRNSTLASVWTSSERDFIIDQLWQPIVDRVEFGWMGLYGTSNNNWAWLDSSQVILNLTGMPQEKKDKCGAVRGSGSYAFLDCLTPVGAYFCKRANPMVYTASKLVNYTIPYDQDSIHTAELFERVWPPRLTGMPNSSYHMATVDVVSETGCAYLCSNVPGCRGFELVCFTHLKCNKYSCTLLSGVP
;
A
#
# COMPACT_ATOMS: atom_id res chain seq x y z
N MET A 1 27.66 -47.90 30.65
CA MET A 1 27.31 -47.48 29.28
C MET A 1 25.85 -47.82 29.09
N GLU A 2 24.97 -46.81 28.98
CA GLU A 2 23.72 -46.93 28.23
C GLU A 2 23.20 -45.52 27.98
N TYR A 3 23.05 -45.20 26.69
CA TYR A 3 22.79 -43.87 26.14
C TYR A 3 21.29 -43.55 26.23
N ILE A 4 20.93 -42.48 26.94
CA ILE A 4 19.58 -41.90 26.88
C ILE A 4 19.55 -40.95 25.67
N LEU A 5 18.86 -41.35 24.61
CA LEU A 5 18.51 -40.52 23.46
C LEU A 5 17.51 -39.44 23.88
N ILE A 6 18.00 -38.23 24.17
CA ILE A 6 17.15 -37.06 24.33
C ILE A 6 16.87 -36.51 22.91
N LEU A 7 15.74 -36.90 22.33
CA LEU A 7 15.14 -36.22 21.18
C LEU A 7 14.75 -34.80 21.62
N GLN A 8 15.67 -33.86 21.46
CA GLN A 8 15.34 -32.44 21.53
C GLN A 8 14.49 -32.13 20.29
N LEU A 9 13.17 -32.16 20.44
CA LEU A 9 12.27 -31.49 19.51
C LEU A 9 12.64 -30.01 19.54
N VAL A 10 13.45 -29.59 18.59
CA VAL A 10 13.65 -28.16 18.31
C VAL A 10 12.28 -27.67 17.84
N PHE A 11 11.52 -27.09 18.75
CA PHE A 11 10.40 -26.23 18.41
C PHE A 11 11.00 -25.01 17.70
N ILE A 12 11.22 -25.14 16.39
CA ILE A 12 11.41 -23.98 15.54
C ILE A 12 10.13 -23.17 15.72
N PRO A 13 10.17 -21.94 16.26
CA PRO A 13 8.99 -21.12 16.29
C PRO A 13 8.57 -20.96 14.83
N ILE A 14 7.42 -21.53 14.46
CA ILE A 14 6.78 -21.24 13.19
C ILE A 14 6.52 -19.74 13.27
N SER A 15 7.40 -18.93 12.69
CA SER A 15 7.23 -17.49 12.60
C SER A 15 5.91 -17.29 11.89
N MET A 16 4.86 -16.93 12.63
CA MET A 16 3.61 -16.51 12.02
C MET A 16 3.98 -15.30 11.17
N ALA A 17 3.95 -15.46 9.85
CA ALA A 17 4.23 -14.37 8.94
C ALA A 17 3.34 -13.20 9.37
N LYS A 18 3.93 -12.05 9.71
CA LYS A 18 3.16 -10.86 10.16
C LYS A 18 2.27 -10.29 9.05
N TYR A 19 2.61 -10.59 7.81
CA TYR A 19 2.00 -10.04 6.60
C TYR A 19 1.44 -11.17 5.72
N SER A 20 0.35 -10.89 5.02
CA SER A 20 -0.21 -11.73 3.97
C SER A 20 0.56 -11.55 2.65
N ALA A 21 0.29 -12.42 1.67
CA ALA A 21 0.99 -12.39 0.37
C ALA A 21 0.79 -11.08 -0.42
N ASP A 22 -0.26 -10.34 -0.09
CA ASP A 22 -0.54 -9.00 -0.58
C ASP A 22 0.13 -7.89 0.26
N GLY A 23 1.17 -8.21 1.06
CA GLY A 23 2.02 -7.23 1.74
C GLY A 23 1.35 -6.46 2.88
N CYS A 24 0.04 -6.64 3.06
CA CYS A 24 -0.69 -6.07 4.18
C CYS A 24 -0.54 -6.95 5.41
N GLU A 25 -0.66 -6.35 6.60
CA GLU A 25 -0.64 -7.11 7.84
C GLU A 25 -1.92 -7.95 7.95
N TRP A 26 -1.88 -9.11 8.62
CA TRP A 26 -3.09 -9.91 8.78
C TRP A 26 -4.23 -9.09 9.39
N GLY A 27 -5.43 -9.24 8.82
CA GLY A 27 -6.61 -8.44 9.17
C GLY A 27 -6.73 -7.13 8.39
N TRP A 28 -5.82 -6.84 7.47
CA TRP A 28 -5.92 -5.77 6.48
C TRP A 28 -6.17 -6.35 5.10
N VAL A 29 -6.72 -5.52 4.21
CA VAL A 29 -6.99 -5.88 2.82
C VAL A 29 -6.19 -4.95 1.91
N SER A 30 -5.39 -5.52 1.00
CA SER A 30 -4.67 -4.74 -0.01
C SER A 30 -5.61 -4.22 -1.09
N TYR A 31 -5.48 -2.95 -1.43
CA TYR A 31 -6.02 -2.39 -2.67
C TYR A 31 -5.02 -1.41 -3.26
N ARG A 32 -4.49 -1.76 -4.44
CA ARG A 32 -3.35 -1.07 -5.08
C ARG A 32 -2.16 -0.95 -4.13
N ASP A 33 -1.62 0.25 -4.01
CA ASP A 33 -0.48 0.66 -3.20
C ASP A 33 -0.86 0.97 -1.73
N HIS A 34 -2.04 0.55 -1.28
CA HIS A 34 -2.54 0.83 0.07
C HIS A 34 -3.08 -0.44 0.76
N CYS A 35 -3.02 -0.41 2.10
CA CYS A 35 -3.66 -1.39 2.97
C CYS A 35 -4.84 -0.75 3.69
N TYR A 36 -5.96 -1.46 3.71
CA TYR A 36 -7.21 -1.01 4.35
C TYR A 36 -7.57 -1.89 5.53
N TYR A 37 -8.02 -1.26 6.61
CA TYR A 37 -8.61 -1.94 7.76
C TYR A 37 -10.05 -1.49 7.91
N PHE A 38 -10.95 -2.45 8.16
CA PHE A 38 -12.38 -2.19 8.26
C PHE A 38 -12.84 -2.47 9.69
N GLY A 39 -13.28 -1.43 10.38
CA GLY A 39 -13.82 -1.53 11.73
C GLY A 39 -15.34 -1.49 11.72
N ALA A 40 -15.99 -2.57 12.15
CA ALA A 40 -17.44 -2.65 12.30
C ALA A 40 -17.84 -2.49 13.79
N LYS A 41 -17.78 -1.25 14.30
CA LYS A 41 -18.22 -0.87 15.64
C LYS A 41 -18.80 0.54 15.64
N MET A 42 -19.75 0.81 16.52
CA MET A 42 -20.33 2.14 16.69
C MET A 42 -19.29 3.11 17.25
N THR A 43 -19.01 4.20 16.53
CA THR A 43 -18.02 5.22 16.90
C THR A 43 -18.45 6.61 16.46
N VAL A 44 -18.06 7.63 17.23
CA VAL A 44 -18.01 9.00 16.70
C VAL A 44 -16.73 9.20 15.88
N PHE A 45 -16.65 10.28 15.09
CA PHE A 45 -15.55 10.48 14.15
C PHE A 45 -14.17 10.45 14.84
N THR A 46 -14.03 11.14 15.97
CA THR A 46 -12.76 11.23 16.71
C THR A 46 -12.30 9.89 17.29
N GLU A 47 -13.22 9.02 17.69
CA GLU A 47 -12.89 7.66 18.16
C GLU A 47 -12.37 6.80 17.02
N ALA A 48 -12.95 6.94 15.82
CA ALA A 48 -12.49 6.24 14.63
C ALA A 48 -11.09 6.72 14.19
N VAL A 49 -10.81 8.02 14.27
CA VAL A 49 -9.46 8.58 14.07
C VAL A 49 -8.45 7.94 15.03
N VAL A 50 -8.75 7.95 16.33
CA VAL A 50 -7.88 7.38 17.35
C VAL A 50 -7.65 5.88 17.14
N ASP A 51 -8.65 5.12 16.67
CA ASP A 51 -8.48 3.70 16.36
C ASP A 51 -7.51 3.48 15.18
N CYS A 52 -7.65 4.28 14.11
CA CYS A 52 -6.73 4.22 12.98
C CYS A 52 -5.30 4.63 13.38
N ASP A 53 -5.16 5.67 14.20
CA ASP A 53 -3.85 6.14 14.67
C ASP A 53 -3.12 5.06 15.49
N LYS A 54 -3.83 4.36 16.39
CA LYS A 54 -3.30 3.22 17.16
C LYS A 54 -2.77 2.08 16.28
N ARG A 55 -3.18 2.06 15.01
CA ARG A 55 -2.79 1.05 14.01
C ARG A 55 -1.73 1.57 13.02
N ASN A 56 -1.11 2.72 13.31
CA ASN A 56 -0.18 3.41 12.43
C ASN A 56 -0.80 3.66 11.04
N SER A 57 -2.02 4.18 11.04
CA SER A 57 -2.80 4.49 9.85
C SER A 57 -3.66 5.72 10.09
N THR A 58 -4.38 6.16 9.08
CA THR A 58 -5.35 7.27 9.17
C THR A 58 -6.71 6.79 8.70
N LEU A 59 -7.79 7.44 9.11
CA LEU A 59 -9.06 7.27 8.39
C LEU A 59 -8.84 7.55 6.91
N ALA A 60 -9.43 6.72 6.07
CA ALA A 60 -9.04 6.69 4.67
C ALA A 60 -9.54 7.92 3.91
N SER A 61 -8.64 8.50 3.12
CA SER A 61 -9.01 9.27 1.94
C SER A 61 -9.66 8.37 0.89
N VAL A 62 -10.60 8.91 0.10
CA VAL A 62 -11.11 8.23 -1.09
C VAL A 62 -10.79 9.09 -2.30
N TRP A 63 -10.05 8.55 -3.28
CA TRP A 63 -9.54 9.31 -4.43
C TRP A 63 -10.28 8.99 -5.73
N THR A 64 -10.78 7.77 -5.88
CA THR A 64 -11.42 7.31 -7.12
C THR A 64 -12.73 6.57 -6.87
N SER A 65 -13.60 6.51 -7.88
CA SER A 65 -14.82 5.70 -7.83
C SER A 65 -14.51 4.21 -7.62
N SER A 66 -13.47 3.68 -8.28
CA SER A 66 -13.06 2.28 -8.11
C SER A 66 -12.58 1.96 -6.69
N GLU A 67 -11.88 2.88 -6.03
CA GLU A 67 -11.48 2.73 -4.63
C GLU A 67 -12.69 2.75 -3.69
N ARG A 68 -13.66 3.65 -3.94
CA ARG A 68 -14.93 3.68 -3.23
C ARG A 68 -15.70 2.36 -3.40
N ASP A 69 -15.79 1.85 -4.62
CA ASP A 69 -16.50 0.60 -4.92
C ASP A 69 -15.85 -0.58 -4.19
N PHE A 70 -14.52 -0.66 -4.20
CA PHE A 70 -13.76 -1.62 -3.38
C PHE A 70 -14.09 -1.52 -1.89
N ILE A 71 -14.12 -0.31 -1.31
CA ILE A 71 -14.48 -0.10 0.10
C ILE A 71 -15.90 -0.60 0.39
N ILE A 72 -16.85 -0.32 -0.52
CA ILE A 72 -18.24 -0.76 -0.37
C ILE A 72 -18.31 -2.28 -0.37
N ASP A 73 -17.62 -2.93 -1.31
CA ASP A 73 -17.59 -4.39 -1.41
C ASP A 73 -17.01 -5.03 -0.14
N GLN A 74 -15.99 -4.44 0.48
CA GLN A 74 -15.40 -4.99 1.71
C GLN A 74 -16.26 -4.77 2.95
N LEU A 75 -16.94 -3.63 3.08
CA LEU A 75 -17.74 -3.31 4.27
C LEU A 75 -19.17 -3.87 4.21
N TRP A 76 -19.84 -3.82 3.05
CA TRP A 76 -21.28 -4.06 2.94
C TRP A 76 -21.66 -5.39 2.30
N GLN A 77 -20.82 -6.03 1.48
CA GLN A 77 -21.11 -7.39 0.99
C GLN A 77 -21.06 -8.45 2.12
N PRO A 78 -20.12 -8.41 3.09
CA PRO A 78 -20.11 -9.38 4.18
C PRO A 78 -21.00 -9.00 5.39
N ILE A 79 -21.49 -7.75 5.52
CA ILE A 79 -22.17 -7.22 6.72
C ILE A 79 -23.54 -6.60 6.37
N VAL A 80 -24.31 -7.28 5.53
CA VAL A 80 -25.51 -6.75 4.84
C VAL A 80 -26.57 -6.12 5.78
N ASP A 81 -26.59 -6.46 7.08
CA ASP A 81 -27.73 -6.12 7.95
C ASP A 81 -27.50 -5.08 9.06
N ARG A 82 -26.31 -4.45 9.23
CA ARG A 82 -26.06 -3.64 10.46
C ARG A 82 -25.41 -2.27 10.32
N VAL A 83 -24.87 -1.91 9.17
CA VAL A 83 -24.08 -0.69 9.03
C VAL A 83 -24.71 0.19 7.95
N GLU A 84 -25.21 1.37 8.30
CA GLU A 84 -25.74 2.32 7.31
C GLU A 84 -24.63 3.21 6.73
N PHE A 85 -23.71 3.64 7.59
CA PHE A 85 -22.63 4.56 7.26
C PHE A 85 -21.27 4.01 7.72
N GLY A 86 -20.22 4.37 7.00
CA GLY A 86 -18.83 4.15 7.38
C GLY A 86 -18.04 5.46 7.35
N TRP A 87 -17.40 5.84 8.45
CA TRP A 87 -16.55 7.04 8.49
C TRP A 87 -15.37 6.94 7.52
N MET A 88 -15.11 8.04 6.81
CA MET A 88 -13.90 8.26 6.01
C MET A 88 -13.11 9.43 6.59
N GLY A 89 -11.87 9.66 6.16
CA GLY A 89 -10.99 10.69 6.71
C GLY A 89 -11.32 12.13 6.31
N LEU A 90 -12.52 12.40 5.80
CA LEU A 90 -12.94 13.72 5.32
C LEU A 90 -13.54 14.52 6.47
N TYR A 91 -13.09 15.75 6.68
CA TYR A 91 -13.63 16.63 7.71
C TYR A 91 -13.70 18.08 7.24
N GLY A 92 -14.65 18.83 7.81
CA GLY A 92 -14.78 20.25 7.59
C GLY A 92 -13.88 21.05 8.52
N THR A 93 -13.04 21.89 7.92
CA THR A 93 -12.11 22.79 8.62
C THR A 93 -12.84 24.03 9.17
N SER A 94 -12.19 24.73 10.10
CA SER A 94 -12.67 26.01 10.65
C SER A 94 -12.92 27.08 9.59
N ASN A 95 -12.21 27.00 8.47
CA ASN A 95 -12.30 27.94 7.34
C ASN A 95 -13.41 27.55 6.35
N ASN A 96 -14.33 26.68 6.76
CA ASN A 96 -15.45 26.20 5.94
C ASN A 96 -15.00 25.54 4.62
N ASN A 97 -13.91 24.77 4.69
CA ASN A 97 -13.36 23.96 3.59
C ASN A 97 -13.29 22.48 3.98
N TRP A 98 -13.29 21.59 2.98
CA TRP A 98 -13.05 20.17 3.19
C TRP A 98 -11.56 19.85 3.16
N ALA A 99 -11.12 18.95 4.04
CA ALA A 99 -9.77 18.42 4.05
C ALA A 99 -9.79 16.92 4.38
N TRP A 100 -8.77 16.22 3.91
CA TRP A 100 -8.48 14.85 4.33
C TRP A 100 -7.50 14.84 5.49
N LEU A 101 -7.65 13.90 6.41
CA LEU A 101 -6.73 13.70 7.54
C LEU A 101 -5.31 13.31 7.09
N ASP A 102 -5.18 12.64 5.95
CA ASP A 102 -3.89 12.27 5.35
C ASP A 102 -3.23 13.39 4.55
N SER A 103 -3.81 14.59 4.56
CA SER A 103 -3.38 15.76 3.79
C SER A 103 -3.40 15.58 2.26
N SER A 104 -4.06 14.54 1.74
CA SER A 104 -4.28 14.38 0.30
C SER A 104 -5.19 15.49 -0.24
N GLN A 105 -5.12 15.72 -1.56
CA GLN A 105 -5.97 16.73 -2.20
C GLN A 105 -7.41 16.25 -2.31
N VAL A 106 -8.37 17.14 -2.03
CA VAL A 106 -9.80 16.87 -2.20
C VAL A 106 -10.17 17.08 -3.69
N ILE A 107 -10.04 16.04 -4.50
CA ILE A 107 -10.34 16.07 -5.95
C ILE A 107 -11.75 15.55 -6.26
N LEU A 108 -12.37 14.84 -5.33
CA LEU A 108 -13.72 14.27 -5.52
C LEU A 108 -14.77 15.36 -5.71
N ASN A 109 -15.61 15.21 -6.74
CA ASN A 109 -16.84 15.98 -6.87
C ASN A 109 -17.89 15.40 -5.91
N LEU A 110 -17.88 15.90 -4.68
CA LEU A 110 -18.78 15.45 -3.63
C LEU A 110 -20.15 16.14 -3.79
N THR A 111 -21.04 15.50 -4.56
CA THR A 111 -22.43 15.96 -4.68
C THR A 111 -23.12 15.94 -3.32
N GLY A 112 -23.91 16.98 -3.00
CA GLY A 112 -24.66 17.06 -1.74
C GLY A 112 -23.86 17.63 -0.56
N MET A 113 -22.76 18.32 -0.81
CA MET A 113 -22.02 19.04 0.23
C MET A 113 -22.91 20.09 0.93
N PRO A 114 -22.91 20.15 2.28
CA PRO A 114 -23.55 21.22 3.01
C PRO A 114 -22.82 22.56 2.81
N GLN A 115 -23.57 23.67 2.92
CA GLN A 115 -23.02 25.03 2.85
C GLN A 115 -22.11 25.33 4.05
N GLU A 116 -22.51 24.87 5.23
CA GLU A 116 -21.71 24.88 6.45
C GLU A 116 -21.06 23.51 6.65
N LYS A 117 -19.74 23.49 6.54
CA LYS A 117 -18.90 22.29 6.64
C LYS A 117 -18.31 22.14 8.04
N LYS A 118 -18.23 23.24 8.80
CA LYS A 118 -17.70 23.23 10.16
C LYS A 118 -18.44 22.16 10.98
N ASP A 119 -17.70 21.39 11.77
CA ASP A 119 -18.21 20.31 12.62
C ASP A 119 -18.90 19.17 11.85
N LYS A 120 -18.78 19.14 10.51
CA LYS A 120 -19.22 18.04 9.65
C LYS A 120 -18.06 17.12 9.26
N CYS A 121 -18.35 15.83 9.25
CA CYS A 121 -17.42 14.77 8.88
C CYS A 121 -18.04 13.91 7.77
N GLY A 122 -17.19 13.40 6.88
CA GLY A 122 -17.62 12.61 5.73
C GLY A 122 -17.77 11.14 6.06
N ALA A 123 -18.78 10.51 5.47
CA ALA A 123 -19.03 9.07 5.55
C ALA A 123 -19.47 8.52 4.18
N VAL A 124 -19.28 7.22 3.97
CA VAL A 124 -19.82 6.47 2.82
C VAL A 124 -21.07 5.71 3.26
N ARG A 125 -22.11 5.70 2.43
CA ARG A 125 -23.27 4.82 2.59
C ARG A 125 -23.06 3.49 1.90
N GLY A 126 -23.77 2.44 2.33
CA GLY A 126 -23.76 1.14 1.62
C GLY A 126 -24.25 1.22 0.17
N SER A 127 -25.06 2.22 -0.18
CA SER A 127 -25.44 2.53 -1.57
C SER A 127 -24.30 3.16 -2.41
N GLY A 128 -23.20 3.51 -1.75
CA GLY A 128 -22.03 4.16 -2.31
C GLY A 128 -22.13 5.68 -2.45
N SER A 129 -23.22 6.31 -2.03
CA SER A 129 -23.25 7.77 -1.97
C SER A 129 -22.46 8.30 -0.76
N TYR A 130 -21.94 9.51 -0.90
CA TYR A 130 -21.30 10.23 0.20
C TYR A 130 -22.35 10.84 1.14
N ALA A 131 -22.02 10.93 2.42
CA ALA A 131 -22.81 11.57 3.45
C ALA A 131 -21.94 12.53 4.28
N PHE A 132 -22.52 13.64 4.74
CA PHE A 132 -21.86 14.65 5.57
C PHE A 132 -22.65 14.78 6.86
N LEU A 133 -22.13 14.23 7.95
CA LEU A 133 -22.81 14.09 9.23
C LEU A 133 -22.14 14.95 10.29
N ASP A 134 -22.83 15.29 11.37
CA ASP A 134 -22.18 15.90 12.54
C ASP A 134 -21.12 14.93 13.08
N CYS A 135 -19.90 15.41 13.32
CA CYS A 135 -18.78 14.55 13.72
C CYS A 135 -19.02 13.79 15.04
N LEU A 136 -19.97 14.24 15.86
CA LEU A 136 -20.41 13.60 17.11
C LEU A 136 -21.50 12.54 16.91
N THR A 137 -21.98 12.34 15.67
CA THR A 137 -22.99 11.33 15.36
C THR A 137 -22.37 9.94 15.47
N PRO A 138 -22.96 9.00 16.22
CA PRO A 138 -22.47 7.62 16.23
C PRO A 138 -22.73 6.95 14.88
N VAL A 139 -21.70 6.34 14.29
CA VAL A 139 -21.76 5.61 13.01
C VAL A 139 -21.20 4.19 13.19
N GLY A 140 -21.83 3.22 12.52
CA GLY A 140 -21.60 1.79 12.75
C GLY A 140 -20.31 1.20 12.17
N ALA A 141 -19.59 1.93 11.33
CA ALA A 141 -18.30 1.49 10.80
C ALA A 141 -17.34 2.64 10.48
N TYR A 142 -16.09 2.28 10.20
CA TYR A 142 -15.05 3.16 9.69
C TYR A 142 -14.01 2.33 8.95
N PHE A 143 -13.21 3.01 8.13
CA PHE A 143 -12.13 2.35 7.40
C PHE A 143 -10.84 3.16 7.44
N CYS A 144 -9.77 2.49 7.84
CA CYS A 144 -8.44 3.05 7.91
C CYS A 144 -7.67 2.74 6.62
N LYS A 145 -6.77 3.63 6.24
CA LYS A 145 -5.84 3.50 5.11
C LYS A 145 -4.44 3.80 5.59
N ARG A 146 -3.49 2.98 5.16
CA ARG A 146 -2.06 3.28 5.23
C ARG A 146 -1.40 2.87 3.93
N ALA A 147 -0.28 3.50 3.62
CA ALA A 147 0.55 3.07 2.51
C ALA A 147 0.87 1.58 2.68
N ASN A 148 0.68 0.81 1.62
CA ASN A 148 1.20 -0.55 1.55
C ASN A 148 2.71 -0.40 1.42
N PRO A 149 3.51 -0.84 2.40
CA PRO A 149 4.92 -0.49 2.45
C PRO A 149 5.72 -1.29 1.42
N MET A 150 5.61 -1.03 0.10
CA MET A 150 6.39 -1.76 -0.90
C MET A 150 6.73 -0.99 -2.18
N VAL A 151 8.04 -0.74 -2.36
CA VAL A 151 8.81 -1.12 -3.56
C VAL A 151 10.24 -1.43 -3.08
N TYR A 152 10.65 -2.69 -3.11
CA TYR A 152 12.07 -3.03 -3.05
C TYR A 152 12.59 -3.08 -4.48
N THR A 153 13.59 -2.25 -4.81
CA THR A 153 14.27 -2.27 -6.10
C THR A 153 15.67 -2.81 -5.91
N ALA A 154 16.02 -3.86 -6.62
CA ALA A 154 17.41 -4.26 -6.81
C ALA A 154 17.79 -3.94 -8.25
N SER A 155 19.02 -3.48 -8.48
CA SER A 155 19.49 -3.20 -9.83
C SER A 155 20.85 -3.83 -10.05
N LYS A 156 21.03 -4.45 -11.23
CA LYS A 156 22.26 -5.18 -11.57
C LYS A 156 22.68 -4.93 -13.01
N LEU A 157 23.98 -4.72 -13.20
CA LEU A 157 24.62 -4.67 -14.52
C LEU A 157 25.18 -6.05 -14.87
N VAL A 158 24.94 -6.50 -16.10
CA VAL A 158 25.47 -7.77 -16.63
C VAL A 158 26.43 -7.48 -17.79
N ASN A 159 27.60 -8.13 -17.79
CA ASN A 159 28.66 -8.06 -18.80
C ASN A 159 29.40 -6.70 -18.93
N TYR A 160 29.45 -5.90 -17.87
CA TYR A 160 30.29 -4.72 -17.86
C TYR A 160 31.76 -5.09 -17.60
N THR A 161 32.66 -4.57 -18.44
CA THR A 161 34.10 -4.57 -18.18
C THR A 161 34.47 -3.13 -17.83
N ILE A 162 35.11 -2.90 -16.67
CA ILE A 162 35.67 -1.59 -16.33
C ILE A 162 36.88 -1.39 -17.24
N PRO A 163 36.90 -0.41 -18.17
CA PRO A 163 38.13 -0.06 -18.85
C PRO A 163 39.05 0.58 -17.79
N TYR A 164 40.22 -0.01 -17.57
CA TYR A 164 41.28 0.57 -16.77
C TYR A 164 41.93 1.68 -17.59
N ASP A 165 41.29 2.83 -17.74
CA ASP A 165 41.97 4.02 -18.24
C ASP A 165 41.47 5.29 -17.57
N GLN A 166 42.44 6.12 -17.23
CA GLN A 166 42.36 7.18 -16.24
C GLN A 166 42.26 8.54 -16.94
N ASP A 167 41.32 8.69 -17.87
CA ASP A 167 40.79 9.99 -18.27
C ASP A 167 39.65 9.83 -19.29
N SER A 168 38.46 10.26 -18.89
CA SER A 168 37.22 10.38 -19.67
C SER A 168 36.46 9.10 -20.05
N ILE A 169 35.12 9.19 -19.91
CA ILE A 169 34.04 8.46 -20.62
C ILE A 169 33.22 7.46 -19.76
N HIS A 170 32.03 7.95 -19.36
CA HIS A 170 30.79 7.22 -19.05
C HIS A 170 30.93 5.81 -18.44
N THR A 171 31.06 5.76 -17.12
CA THR A 171 30.63 4.60 -16.31
C THR A 171 29.19 4.25 -16.70
N ALA A 172 28.92 2.96 -16.96
CA ALA A 172 27.56 2.49 -17.14
C ALA A 172 26.83 2.62 -15.79
N GLU A 173 26.17 3.74 -15.57
CA GLU A 173 25.39 4.00 -14.37
C GLU A 173 23.93 3.72 -14.68
N LEU A 174 23.30 2.86 -13.88
CA LEU A 174 21.85 2.82 -13.79
C LEU A 174 21.45 4.18 -13.22
N PHE A 175 20.85 5.05 -14.02
CA PHE A 175 20.56 6.41 -13.59
C PHE A 175 19.72 6.35 -12.31
N GLU A 176 20.20 7.00 -11.25
CA GLU A 176 19.51 7.21 -9.96
C GLU A 176 18.18 8.00 -10.09
N ARG A 177 17.71 8.25 -11.33
CA ARG A 177 16.54 9.07 -11.67
C ARG A 177 15.20 8.34 -11.58
N VAL A 178 15.14 7.22 -10.87
CA VAL A 178 13.89 6.75 -10.30
C VAL A 178 13.86 7.27 -8.87
N TRP A 179 13.43 8.52 -8.64
CA TRP A 179 13.35 9.15 -7.30
C TRP A 179 11.98 8.81 -6.61
N PRO A 180 11.91 8.43 -5.29
CA PRO A 180 11.97 7.07 -4.70
C PRO A 180 11.42 6.99 -3.22
N PRO A 181 11.91 6.20 -2.18
CA PRO A 181 13.28 6.20 -1.60
C PRO A 181 13.89 4.88 -1.01
N ARG A 182 15.22 4.90 -0.84
CA ARG A 182 16.09 4.13 0.09
C ARG A 182 15.81 2.64 0.30
N LEU A 183 16.78 1.84 -0.17
CA LEU A 183 17.01 0.44 0.21
C LEU A 183 16.99 0.26 1.74
N THR A 184 15.89 -0.27 2.27
CA THR A 184 15.83 -0.82 3.62
C THR A 184 15.61 -2.31 3.51
N GLY A 185 16.68 -3.05 3.20
CA GLY A 185 16.74 -4.51 3.29
C GLY A 185 15.77 -5.24 2.34
N MET A 186 16.32 -5.79 1.25
CA MET A 186 15.63 -6.87 0.53
C MET A 186 15.23 -7.94 1.58
N PRO A 187 13.94 -8.35 1.64
CA PRO A 187 13.55 -9.42 2.55
C PRO A 187 14.41 -10.66 2.27
N ASN A 188 14.86 -11.36 3.31
CA ASN A 188 15.64 -12.60 3.16
C ASN A 188 14.88 -13.69 2.35
N SER A 189 13.55 -13.54 2.22
CA SER A 189 12.66 -14.40 1.43
C SER A 189 11.79 -13.55 0.50
N SER A 190 12.08 -13.59 -0.80
CA SER A 190 11.23 -13.05 -1.87
C SER A 190 10.96 -14.15 -2.89
N TYR A 191 9.77 -14.19 -3.49
CA TYR A 191 9.41 -15.22 -4.46
C TYR A 191 9.38 -14.67 -5.88
N HIS A 192 9.97 -15.43 -6.79
CA HIS A 192 9.93 -15.12 -8.21
C HIS A 192 8.50 -15.23 -8.72
N MET A 193 7.98 -14.14 -9.31
CA MET A 193 6.68 -14.15 -9.95
C MET A 193 6.81 -14.32 -11.46
N ALA A 194 7.62 -13.46 -12.09
CA ALA A 194 7.77 -13.40 -13.53
C ALA A 194 9.06 -12.68 -13.90
N THR A 195 9.57 -13.00 -15.09
CA THR A 195 10.62 -12.23 -15.75
C THR A 195 10.06 -11.63 -17.03
N VAL A 196 10.15 -10.32 -17.20
CA VAL A 196 9.55 -9.58 -18.32
C VAL A 196 10.57 -8.57 -18.87
N ASP A 197 10.77 -8.57 -20.19
CA ASP A 197 11.61 -7.56 -20.84
C ASP A 197 10.86 -6.21 -20.93
N VAL A 198 11.53 -5.12 -20.59
CA VAL A 198 10.96 -3.76 -20.62
C VAL A 198 11.77 -2.83 -21.52
N VAL A 199 11.09 -1.84 -22.09
CA VAL A 199 11.70 -0.87 -23.03
C VAL A 199 12.26 0.39 -22.34
N SER A 200 12.01 0.56 -21.04
CA SER A 200 12.49 1.69 -20.24
C SER A 200 12.88 1.27 -18.82
N GLU A 201 13.72 2.08 -18.18
CA GLU A 201 14.12 1.91 -16.77
C GLU A 201 12.93 1.96 -15.80
N THR A 202 11.89 2.73 -16.16
CA THR A 202 10.64 2.85 -15.39
C THR A 202 9.65 1.72 -15.65
N GLY A 203 9.90 0.89 -16.67
CA GLY A 203 8.98 -0.16 -17.09
C GLY A 203 8.71 -1.18 -15.99
N CYS A 204 9.73 -1.55 -15.22
CA CYS A 204 9.59 -2.46 -14.08
C CYS A 204 8.63 -1.93 -13.02
N ALA A 205 8.79 -0.65 -12.64
CA ALA A 205 7.93 -0.02 -11.64
C ALA A 205 6.48 0.02 -12.13
N TYR A 206 6.26 0.41 -13.38
CA TYR A 206 4.94 0.40 -13.99
C TYR A 206 4.30 -0.99 -14.00
N LEU A 207 5.06 -2.03 -14.39
CA LEU A 207 4.57 -3.40 -14.39
C LEU A 207 4.23 -3.88 -12.97
N CYS A 208 5.14 -3.70 -12.01
CA CYS A 208 4.92 -4.16 -10.65
C CYS A 208 3.69 -3.50 -10.00
N SER A 209 3.47 -2.20 -10.23
CA SER A 209 2.30 -1.49 -9.71
C SER A 209 0.96 -1.97 -10.28
N ASN A 210 0.97 -2.64 -11.44
CA ASN A 210 -0.24 -3.12 -12.13
C ASN A 210 -0.41 -4.64 -12.08
N VAL A 211 0.57 -5.39 -11.56
CA VAL A 211 0.49 -6.84 -11.40
C VAL A 211 0.05 -7.16 -9.96
N PRO A 212 -1.14 -7.77 -9.78
CA PRO A 212 -1.60 -8.19 -8.45
C PRO A 212 -0.57 -9.11 -7.79
N GLY A 213 -0.21 -8.81 -6.54
CA GLY A 213 0.76 -9.59 -5.77
C GLY A 213 2.22 -9.23 -6.02
N CYS A 214 2.54 -8.27 -6.91
CA CYS A 214 3.90 -7.76 -7.04
C CYS A 214 4.24 -6.79 -5.89
N ARG A 215 5.45 -6.96 -5.36
CA ARG A 215 5.91 -6.42 -4.08
C ARG A 215 7.32 -5.83 -4.17
N GLY A 216 8.06 -6.22 -5.21
CA GLY A 216 9.34 -5.65 -5.56
C GLY A 216 9.73 -6.07 -6.96
N PHE A 217 10.79 -5.47 -7.47
CA PHE A 217 11.36 -5.91 -8.73
C PHE A 217 12.89 -5.78 -8.73
N GLU A 218 13.55 -6.68 -9.44
CA GLU A 218 14.94 -6.54 -9.82
C GLU A 218 15.01 -6.09 -11.28
N LEU A 219 15.70 -4.97 -11.52
CA LEU A 219 15.95 -4.47 -12.87
C LEU A 219 17.38 -4.86 -13.29
N VAL A 220 17.46 -5.69 -14.32
CA VAL A 220 18.71 -6.08 -14.95
C VAL A 220 18.90 -5.30 -16.24
N CYS A 221 20.05 -4.64 -16.38
CA CYS A 221 20.47 -4.07 -17.65
C CYS A 221 21.60 -4.91 -18.27
N PHE A 222 21.48 -5.17 -19.57
CA PHE A 222 22.53 -5.81 -20.37
C PHE A 222 23.32 -4.72 -21.13
N THR A 223 24.64 -4.64 -20.92
CA THR A 223 25.46 -3.59 -21.54
C THR A 223 26.88 -4.01 -21.91
N HIS A 224 27.47 -3.26 -22.85
CA HIS A 224 28.93 -3.05 -22.97
C HIS A 224 29.35 -1.59 -22.64
N LEU A 225 28.47 -0.58 -22.81
CA LEU A 225 28.69 0.86 -22.53
C LEU A 225 27.38 1.66 -22.30
N LYS A 226 26.24 1.28 -22.90
CA LYS A 226 24.90 1.87 -22.69
C LYS A 226 23.84 0.79 -22.49
N CYS A 227 22.84 1.03 -21.64
CA CYS A 227 21.70 0.13 -21.42
C CYS A 227 20.73 0.20 -22.61
N ASN A 228 20.71 -0.84 -23.43
CA ASN A 228 19.82 -0.95 -24.60
C ASN A 228 18.71 -2.00 -24.39
N LYS A 229 18.90 -2.91 -23.41
CA LYS A 229 17.95 -3.96 -23.07
C LYS A 229 17.82 -4.05 -21.56
N TYR A 230 16.59 -4.09 -21.08
CA TYR A 230 16.24 -4.24 -19.69
C TYR A 230 15.42 -5.52 -19.51
N SER A 231 15.72 -6.26 -18.45
CA SER A 231 14.90 -7.39 -18.01
C SER A 231 14.50 -7.18 -16.57
N CYS A 232 13.23 -7.40 -16.31
CA CYS A 232 12.59 -7.17 -15.04
C CYS A 232 12.26 -8.49 -14.37
N THR A 233 12.73 -8.71 -13.16
CA THR A 233 12.25 -9.83 -12.34
C THR A 233 11.28 -9.29 -11.30
N LEU A 234 10.01 -9.64 -11.43
CA LEU A 234 8.97 -9.28 -10.47
C LEU A 234 9.00 -10.24 -9.28
N LEU A 235 8.88 -9.68 -8.08
CA LEU A 235 8.99 -10.41 -6.83
C LEU A 235 7.71 -10.22 -5.99
N SER A 236 7.25 -11.28 -5.33
CA SER A 236 6.23 -11.23 -4.28
C SER A 236 6.88 -11.29 -2.89
N GLY A 237 6.13 -10.86 -1.87
CA GLY A 237 6.60 -10.75 -0.48
C GLY A 237 6.41 -12.00 0.39
N VAL A 238 5.74 -13.05 -0.12
CA VAL A 238 5.36 -14.29 0.58
C VAL A 238 5.17 -15.39 -0.50
N PRO A 239 5.38 -16.70 -0.21
CA PRO A 239 5.21 -17.78 -1.20
C PRO A 239 3.79 -17.85 -1.78
#